data_AF-A0A959H9V4-F1
#
_entry.id   AF-A0A959H9V4-F1
#
_cell.length_a   1.000
_cell.length_b   1.000
_cell.length_c   1.000
_cell.angle_alpha   90.00
_cell.angle_beta   90.00
_cell.angle_gamma   90.00
#
_symmetry.space_group_name_H-M   'P 1'
#
loop_
_entity.id
_entity.type
_entity.pdbx_description
1 polymer ?
#
loop_
_entity_poly.entity_id
_entity_poly.type
_entity_poly.pdbx_seq_one_letter_code
_entity_poly.pdbx_strand_id
1 'polypeptide(L)'
;MNFFGRLSNGWKLGMTSFGIIRETPSLMLFPVLSGVSLLFICATFLGGIAAFFGFEFESIFARLGGGGDWLAYVALFFFYLVNFTVVVFFNVGLIHCARLIMDGEQANVGDGIAYSLSRIEAIV
;
A
#
# COMPACT_ATOMS: atom_id res chain seq x y z
N MET A 1 -34.29 0.35 17.93
CA MET A 1 -32.86 0.65 18.18
C MET A 1 -32.50 1.94 17.46
N ASN A 2 -32.11 3.00 18.17
CA ASN A 2 -31.80 4.30 17.58
C ASN A 2 -30.48 4.28 16.78
N PHE A 3 -30.41 5.09 15.73
CA PHE A 3 -29.22 5.26 14.87
C PHE A 3 -27.95 5.52 15.67
N PHE A 4 -28.01 6.43 16.66
CA PHE A 4 -26.90 6.74 17.57
C PHE A 4 -26.43 5.54 18.40
N GLY A 5 -27.32 4.62 18.77
CA GLY A 5 -26.95 3.39 19.47
C GLY A 5 -26.20 2.40 18.58
N ARG A 6 -26.56 2.33 17.29
CA ARG A 6 -25.82 1.50 16.31
C ARG A 6 -24.42 2.08 16.06
N LEU A 7 -24.31 3.40 15.94
CA LEU A 7 -23.02 4.07 15.76
C LEU A 7 -22.11 3.92 16.98
N SER A 8 -22.66 4.08 18.19
CA SER A 8 -21.92 3.87 19.45
C SER A 8 -21.42 2.42 19.59
N ASN A 9 -22.26 1.44 19.27
CA ASN A 9 -21.86 0.03 19.28
C ASN A 9 -20.79 -0.27 18.22
N GLY A 10 -20.93 0.26 17.00
CA GLY A 10 -19.92 0.11 15.94
C GLY A 10 -18.58 0.73 16.31
N TRP A 11 -18.60 1.93 16.91
CA TRP A 11 -17.39 2.58 17.43
C TRP A 11 -16.72 1.77 18.54
N LYS A 12 -17.51 1.22 19.47
CA LYS A 12 -17.01 0.37 20.55
C LYS A 12 -16.36 -0.90 19.99
N LEU A 13 -16.99 -1.54 19.00
CA LEU A 13 -16.45 -2.72 18.31
C LEU A 13 -15.14 -2.39 17.57
N GLY A 14 -15.10 -1.25 16.87
CA GLY A 14 -13.89 -0.77 16.18
C GLY A 14 -12.74 -0.54 17.15
N MET A 15 -13.00 0.13 18.27
CA MET A 15 -12.00 0.37 19.31
C MET A 15 -11.54 -0.91 20.02
N THR A 16 -12.44 -1.87 20.27
CA THR A 16 -12.06 -3.19 20.81
C THR A 16 -11.15 -3.93 19.82
N SER A 17 -11.48 -3.91 18.53
CA SER A 17 -10.64 -4.51 17.49
C SER A 17 -9.28 -3.82 17.37
N PHE A 18 -9.26 -2.48 17.51
CA PHE A 18 -8.03 -1.69 17.53
C PHE A 18 -7.16 -2.02 18.76
N GLY A 19 -7.78 -2.33 19.90
CA GLY A 19 -7.09 -2.82 21.10
C GLY A 19 -6.34 -4.13 20.86
N ILE A 20 -6.97 -5.09 20.17
CA ILE A 20 -6.37 -6.39 19.81
C ILE A 20 -5.21 -6.22 18.80
N ILE A 21 -5.36 -5.31 17.83
CA ILE A 21 -4.27 -4.97 16.89
C ILE A 21 -3.08 -4.38 17.66
N ARG A 22 -3.33 -3.61 18.72
CA ARG A 22 -2.28 -3.04 19.58
C ARG A 22 -1.50 -4.10 20.35
N GLU A 23 -2.11 -5.24 20.66
CA GLU A 23 -1.44 -6.39 21.28
C GLU A 23 -0.56 -7.15 20.28
N THR A 24 -0.70 -6.88 18.98
CA THR A 24 0.09 -7.53 17.91
C THR A 24 0.86 -6.51 17.06
N PRO A 25 1.82 -5.78 17.65
CA PRO A 25 2.54 -4.68 16.98
C PRO A 25 3.32 -5.13 15.73
N SER A 26 3.65 -6.42 15.60
CA SER A 26 4.30 -6.98 14.42
C SER A 26 3.48 -6.80 13.14
N LEU A 27 2.14 -6.82 13.23
CA LEU A 27 1.26 -6.63 12.07
C LEU A 27 1.22 -5.18 11.57
N MET A 28 1.35 -4.20 12.47
CA MET A 28 1.35 -2.77 12.10
C MET A 28 2.58 -2.35 11.31
N LEU A 29 3.63 -3.16 11.28
CA LEU A 29 4.81 -2.90 10.45
C LEU A 29 4.50 -3.03 8.95
N PHE A 30 3.60 -3.92 8.53
CA PHE A 30 3.26 -4.06 7.10
C PHE A 30 2.61 -2.79 6.51
N PRO A 31 1.57 -2.18 7.13
CA PRO A 31 1.00 -0.93 6.64
C PRO A 31 1.99 0.24 6.67
N VAL A 32 2.84 0.31 7.69
CA VAL A 32 3.87 1.37 7.79
C VAL A 32 4.91 1.21 6.68
N LEU A 33 5.45 0.01 6.49
CA LEU A 33 6.41 -0.27 5.42
C LEU A 33 5.79 -0.06 4.03
N SER A 34 4.53 -0.43 3.84
CA SER A 34 3.79 -0.14 2.61
C SER A 34 3.63 1.36 2.39
N GLY A 35 3.27 2.13 3.42
CA GLY A 35 3.12 3.57 3.32
C GLY A 35 4.45 4.28 3.02
N VAL A 36 5.53 3.86 3.68
CA VAL A 36 6.87 4.38 3.40
C VAL A 36 7.31 4.03 1.98
N SER A 37 7.10 2.79 1.54
CA SER A 37 7.45 2.36 0.17
C SER A 37 6.65 3.14 -0.88
N LEU A 38 5.37 3.40 -0.61
CA LEU A 38 4.52 4.24 -1.45
C LEU A 38 5.08 5.67 -1.58
N LEU A 39 5.51 6.28 -0.46
CA LEU A 39 6.13 7.61 -0.49
C LEU A 39 7.42 7.62 -1.32
N PHE A 40 8.26 6.59 -1.20
CA PHE A 40 9.48 6.47 -2.00
C PHE A 40 9.17 6.33 -3.50
N ILE A 41 8.20 5.49 -3.88
CA ILE A 41 7.78 5.34 -5.28
C ILE A 41 7.26 6.67 -5.82
N CYS A 42 6.39 7.35 -5.08
CA CYS A 42 5.91 8.67 -5.46
C CYS A 42 7.07 9.67 -5.63
N ALA A 43 8.02 9.70 -4.70
CA ALA A 43 9.18 10.59 -4.77
C ALA A 43 10.07 10.30 -5.99
N THR A 44 10.35 9.03 -6.28
CA THR A 44 11.17 8.63 -7.44
C THR A 44 10.48 8.99 -8.76
N PHE A 45 9.18 8.74 -8.90
CA PHE A 45 8.46 9.03 -10.14
C PHE A 45 8.20 10.53 -10.32
N LEU A 46 7.75 11.24 -9.27
CA LEU A 46 7.56 12.70 -9.33
C LEU A 46 8.88 13.43 -9.54
N GLY A 47 9.94 13.02 -8.84
CA GLY A 47 11.29 13.57 -9.01
C GLY A 47 11.86 13.28 -10.39
N GLY A 48 11.66 12.07 -10.92
CA GLY A 48 12.05 11.71 -12.28
C GLY A 48 11.35 12.56 -13.33
N ILE A 49 10.02 12.69 -13.24
CA ILE A 49 9.24 13.56 -14.14
C ILE A 49 9.73 15.00 -14.04
N ALA A 50 9.91 15.53 -12.82
CA ALA A 50 10.41 16.89 -12.64
C ALA A 50 11.82 17.11 -13.20
N ALA A 51 12.69 16.11 -13.17
CA ALA A 51 14.03 16.19 -13.74
C ALA A 51 14.02 16.25 -15.28
N PHE A 52 13.10 15.54 -15.94
CA PHE A 52 12.98 15.53 -17.41
C PHE A 52 12.12 16.67 -17.97
N PHE A 53 11.08 17.07 -17.25
CA PHE A 53 10.05 18.02 -17.74
C PHE A 53 10.03 19.37 -16.98
N GLY A 54 10.78 19.49 -15.88
CA GLY A 54 10.77 20.68 -15.01
C GLY A 54 9.72 20.59 -13.88
N PHE A 55 9.74 21.54 -12.94
CA PHE A 55 8.81 21.57 -11.80
C PHE A 55 7.44 22.18 -12.12
N GLU A 56 7.23 22.65 -13.36
CA GLU A 56 5.98 23.27 -13.75
C GLU A 56 4.94 22.23 -14.14
N PHE A 57 4.09 21.88 -13.17
CA PHE A 57 3.00 20.90 -13.35
C PHE A 57 2.08 21.23 -14.53
N GLU A 58 1.80 22.51 -14.79
CA GLU A 58 0.95 22.94 -15.91
C GLU A 58 1.55 22.56 -17.27
N SER A 59 2.88 22.72 -17.43
CA SER A 59 3.60 22.32 -18.63
C SER A 59 3.67 20.80 -18.81
N ILE A 60 3.76 20.06 -17.70
CA ILE A 60 3.72 18.59 -17.68
C ILE A 60 2.35 18.11 -18.15
N PHE A 61 1.25 18.60 -17.55
CA PHE A 61 -0.10 18.19 -17.93
C PHE A 61 -0.44 18.56 -19.38
N ALA A 62 0.00 19.71 -19.87
CA ALA A 62 -0.18 20.10 -21.26
C ALA A 62 0.55 19.15 -22.25
N ARG A 63 1.76 18.69 -21.89
CA ARG A 63 2.54 17.73 -22.70
C ARG A 63 1.97 16.31 -22.63
N LEU A 64 1.50 15.89 -21.45
CA LEU A 64 0.81 14.62 -21.24
C LEU A 64 -0.53 14.55 -22.00
N GLY A 65 -1.28 15.65 -22.06
CA GLY A 65 -2.58 15.74 -22.72
C GLY A 65 -2.52 15.91 -24.25
N GLY A 66 -1.37 16.32 -24.79
CA GLY A 66 -1.18 16.63 -26.21
C GLY A 66 -1.02 15.40 -27.14
N GLY A 67 -1.19 14.18 -26.64
CA GLY A 67 -1.22 12.94 -27.45
C GLY A 67 0.12 12.48 -28.04
N GLY A 68 1.21 13.24 -27.88
CA GLY A 68 2.50 12.95 -28.52
C GLY A 68 3.51 12.14 -27.68
N ASP A 69 3.34 12.06 -26.36
CA ASP A 69 4.40 11.58 -25.47
C ASP A 69 4.13 10.17 -24.94
N TRP A 70 4.28 9.17 -25.83
CA TRP A 70 4.14 7.75 -25.50
C TRP A 70 5.00 7.31 -24.30
N LEU A 71 6.17 7.95 -24.11
CA LEU A 71 7.06 7.74 -22.97
C LEU A 71 6.37 8.01 -21.65
N ALA A 72 5.50 9.00 -21.59
CA ALA A 72 4.82 9.34 -20.37
C ALA A 72 3.70 8.35 -20.01
N TYR A 73 3.02 7.78 -21.00
CA TYR A 73 2.10 6.66 -20.78
C TYR A 73 2.84 5.41 -20.31
N VAL A 74 4.02 5.13 -20.87
CA VAL A 74 4.87 4.03 -20.40
C VAL A 74 5.33 4.27 -18.95
N ALA A 75 5.77 5.49 -18.62
CA ALA A 75 6.15 5.85 -17.25
C ALA A 75 4.98 5.72 -16.27
N LEU A 76 3.79 6.18 -16.66
CA LEU A 76 2.58 6.05 -15.85
C LEU A 76 2.18 4.58 -15.68
N PHE A 77 2.28 3.77 -16.72
CA PHE A 77 2.06 2.32 -16.63
C PHE A 77 2.99 1.67 -15.60
N PHE A 78 4.29 1.93 -15.67
CA PHE A 78 5.25 1.39 -14.70
C PHE A 78 5.04 1.94 -13.29
N PHE A 79 4.64 3.22 -13.16
CA PHE A 79 4.26 3.79 -11.87
C PHE A 79 3.13 2.98 -11.24
N TYR A 80 2.03 2.77 -11.98
CA TYR A 80 0.89 2.00 -11.49
C TYR A 80 1.26 0.54 -11.20
N LEU A 81 2.02 -0.10 -12.09
CA LEU A 81 2.44 -1.50 -11.94
C LEU A 81 3.27 -1.67 -10.66
N VAL A 82 4.32 -0.86 -10.48
CA VAL A 82 5.19 -0.93 -9.30
C VAL A 82 4.42 -0.58 -8.04
N ASN A 83 3.61 0.47 -8.08
CA ASN A 83 2.79 0.90 -6.94
C ASN A 83 1.85 -0.21 -6.48
N PHE A 84 1.09 -0.76 -7.41
CA PHE A 84 0.12 -1.83 -7.13
C PHE A 84 0.82 -3.09 -6.63
N THR A 85 1.91 -3.50 -7.28
CA THR A 85 2.74 -4.63 -6.86
C THR A 85 3.17 -4.48 -5.40
N VAL A 86 3.69 -3.31 -5.02
CA VAL A 86 4.19 -3.07 -3.65
C VAL A 86 3.05 -3.06 -2.62
N VAL A 87 1.92 -2.41 -2.92
CA VAL A 87 0.77 -2.40 -2.00
C VAL A 87 0.21 -3.81 -1.80
N VAL A 88 0.02 -4.56 -2.89
CA VAL A 88 -0.48 -5.93 -2.82
C VAL A 88 0.53 -6.84 -2.11
N PHE A 89 1.83 -6.69 -2.34
CA PHE A 89 2.88 -7.45 -1.67
C PHE A 89 2.81 -7.34 -0.14
N PHE A 90 2.71 -6.12 0.40
CA PHE A 90 2.60 -5.93 1.85
C PHE A 90 1.24 -6.39 2.40
N ASN A 91 0.16 -6.24 1.64
CA ASN A 91 -1.16 -6.75 2.03
C ASN A 91 -1.21 -8.27 2.09
N VAL A 92 -0.60 -8.97 1.14
CA VAL A 92 -0.48 -10.44 1.15
C VAL A 92 0.29 -10.91 2.38
N GLY A 93 1.39 -10.22 2.72
CA GLY A 93 2.19 -10.54 3.90
C GLY A 93 1.42 -10.31 5.20
N LEU A 94 0.70 -9.19 5.30
CA LEU A 94 -0.21 -8.89 6.41
C LEU A 94 -1.26 -9.98 6.59
N ILE A 95 -1.95 -10.37 5.51
CA ILE A 95 -3.00 -11.40 5.56
C ILE A 95 -2.42 -12.74 5.98
N HIS A 96 -1.22 -13.09 5.52
CA HIS A 96 -0.53 -14.32 5.92
C HIS A 96 -0.21 -14.32 7.42
N CYS A 97 0.43 -13.25 7.93
CA CYS A 97 0.73 -13.13 9.35
C CYS A 97 -0.55 -13.13 10.21
N ALA A 98 -1.61 -12.44 9.76
CA ALA A 98 -2.89 -12.41 10.46
C ALA A 98 -3.50 -13.82 10.54
N ARG A 99 -3.38 -14.62 9.49
CA ARG A 99 -3.82 -16.03 9.49
C ARG A 99 -3.06 -16.86 10.53
N LEU A 100 -1.73 -16.77 10.57
CA LEU A 100 -0.90 -17.48 11.55
C LEU A 100 -1.31 -17.14 12.99
N ILE A 101 -1.57 -15.87 13.28
CA ILE A 101 -2.02 -15.43 14.61
C ILE A 101 -3.40 -16.00 14.96
N MET A 102 -4.33 -16.05 14.01
CA MET A 102 -5.65 -16.67 14.22
C MET A 102 -5.57 -18.18 14.46
N ASP A 103 -4.58 -18.84 13.87
CA ASP A 103 -4.30 -20.26 14.08
C ASP A 103 -3.54 -20.52 15.41
N GLY A 104 -3.23 -19.46 16.18
CA GLY A 104 -2.54 -19.54 17.47
C GLY A 104 -1.01 -19.61 17.36
N GLU A 105 -0.47 -19.41 16.16
CA GLU A 105 0.96 -19.42 15.89
C GLU A 105 1.59 -18.02 16.10
N GLN A 106 2.91 -17.99 16.33
CA GLN A 106 3.65 -16.72 16.38
C GLN A 106 3.97 -16.28 14.95
N ALA A 107 3.57 -15.05 14.59
CA ALA A 107 3.86 -14.47 13.28
C ALA A 107 4.94 -13.38 13.38
N ASN A 108 5.96 -13.47 12.54
CA ASN A 108 6.95 -12.43 12.33
C ASN A 108 6.77 -11.75 10.96
N VAL A 109 7.26 -10.52 10.83
CA VAL A 109 7.29 -9.78 9.56
C VAL A 109 8.08 -10.54 8.50
N GLY A 110 9.14 -11.25 8.92
CA GLY A 110 9.93 -12.10 8.03
C GLY A 110 9.10 -13.19 7.33
N ASP A 111 8.15 -13.79 8.05
CA ASP A 111 7.29 -14.85 7.50
C ASP A 111 6.34 -14.29 6.43
N GLY A 112 5.74 -13.13 6.69
CA GLY A 112 4.89 -12.46 5.70
C GLY A 112 5.67 -11.99 4.48
N ILE A 113 6.89 -11.46 4.64
CA ILE A 113 7.75 -11.09 3.50
C ILE A 113 8.13 -12.31 2.68
N ALA A 114 8.57 -13.39 3.32
CA ALA A 114 8.93 -14.64 2.64
C ALA A 114 7.73 -15.25 1.90
N TYR A 115 6.55 -15.22 2.52
CA TYR A 115 5.32 -15.70 1.89
C TYR A 115 4.94 -14.85 0.68
N SER A 116 4.97 -13.52 0.79
CA SER A 116 4.71 -12.63 -0.34
C SER A 116 5.70 -12.84 -1.49
N LEU A 117 6.99 -13.04 -1.20
CA LEU A 117 8.00 -13.36 -2.22
C LEU A 117 7.70 -14.69 -2.94
N SER A 118 7.23 -15.70 -2.21
CA SER A 118 6.81 -16.99 -2.79
C SER A 118 5.56 -16.90 -3.69
N ARG A 119 4.90 -15.73 -3.72
CA ARG A 119 3.70 -15.44 -4.51
C ARG A 119 3.90 -14.28 -5.46
N ILE A 120 5.14 -13.88 -5.74
CA ILE A 120 5.44 -12.70 -6.56
C ILE A 120 4.83 -12.80 -7.96
N GLU A 121 4.80 -13.99 -8.57
CA GLU A 121 4.19 -14.23 -9.88
C GLU A 121 2.68 -14.01 -9.90
N ALA A 122 2.01 -14.13 -8.76
CA ALA A 122 0.58 -13.85 -8.63
C ALA A 122 0.28 -12.40 -8.20
N ILE A 123 1.31 -11.67 -7.76
CA ILE A 123 1.20 -10.28 -7.27
C ILE A 123 1.44 -9.28 -8.41
N VAL A 124 2.35 -9.60 -9.33
CA VAL A 124 2.72 -8.79 -10.52
C VAL A 124 1.77 -9.08 -11.68
#